data_AF-A0AAN5DCR2-F1
#
_entry.id   AF-A0AAN5DCR2-F1
#
_cell.length_a   1.000
_cell.length_b   1.000
_cell.length_c   1.000
_cell.angle_alpha   90.00
_cell.angle_beta   90.00
_cell.angle_gamma   90.00
#
_symmetry.space_group_name_H-M   'P 1'
#
loop_
_entity.id
_entity.type
_entity.pdbx_description
1 polymer ?
#
loop_
_entity_poly.entity_id
_entity_poly.type
_entity_poly.pdbx_seq_one_letter_code
_entity_poly.pdbx_strand_id
1 'polypeptide(L)'
;MWCRDWESSSYLALWPPSKRLKAALTERRRGIKYTLPGMKYEFNGIKEMSPEASTILKKSFETIDEDMNWNGLKQLIDSREHLAAVEGTGKILTLLGQGMDKSGRSSTLNPFSLEIWSIRFQLLFGLKKFTELLDEMTSFEELDAPDLFFQYHDELKEGSMIPFSLRMVHAEALVHSPLPSQAMGRVERLISDVTTHSDFVVTSIEELRSEADEKERQDLSFLLARMYLIRSQEDEALEVLKEISSPDEQLTLQQ
;
A
#
# COMPACT_ATOMS: atom_id res chain seq x y z
N MET A 1 2.93 1.82 -10.30
CA MET A 1 1.59 1.22 -10.19
C MET A 1 0.98 1.81 -8.93
N TRP A 2 0.30 2.94 -9.06
CA TRP A 2 -0.25 3.69 -7.92
C TRP A 2 -1.77 3.61 -8.05
N CYS A 3 -2.39 2.63 -7.38
CA CYS A 3 -3.84 2.42 -7.47
C CYS A 3 -4.50 3.14 -6.29
N ARG A 4 -5.28 4.19 -6.60
CA ARG A 4 -6.06 5.00 -5.64
C ARG A 4 -7.28 4.23 -5.12
N ASP A 5 -7.71 3.24 -5.86
CA ASP A 5 -9.08 2.76 -5.77
C ASP A 5 -9.12 1.59 -4.79
N TRP A 6 -9.10 1.91 -3.49
CA TRP A 6 -9.04 0.91 -2.41
C TRP A 6 -10.32 0.07 -2.33
N GLU A 7 -11.45 0.57 -2.84
CA GLU A 7 -12.69 -0.19 -2.99
C GLU A 7 -12.53 -1.25 -4.08
N SER A 8 -12.06 -0.81 -5.25
CA SER A 8 -11.61 -1.63 -6.39
C SER A 8 -10.49 -2.62 -6.03
N SER A 9 -9.60 -2.22 -5.13
CA SER A 9 -8.34 -2.90 -4.79
C SER A 9 -8.35 -3.50 -3.38
N SER A 10 -9.55 -3.74 -2.83
CA SER A 10 -9.76 -4.37 -1.52
C SER A 10 -9.04 -5.71 -1.41
N TYR A 11 -8.87 -6.40 -2.54
CA TYR A 11 -8.08 -7.62 -2.64
C TYR A 11 -6.59 -7.46 -2.28
N LEU A 12 -5.99 -6.28 -2.49
CA LEU A 12 -4.59 -6.01 -2.10
C LEU A 12 -4.42 -5.92 -0.58
N ALA A 13 -5.54 -5.74 0.14
CA ALA A 13 -5.58 -5.79 1.59
C ALA A 13 -5.80 -7.21 2.13
N LEU A 14 -6.10 -8.21 1.28
CA LEU A 14 -6.21 -9.61 1.70
C LEU A 14 -4.82 -10.12 2.08
N TRP A 15 -4.51 -9.98 3.37
CA TRP A 15 -3.25 -10.41 3.95
C TRP A 15 -3.53 -11.29 5.17
N PRO A 16 -2.83 -12.44 5.30
CA PRO A 16 -3.08 -13.36 6.39
C PRO A 16 -2.88 -12.70 7.76
N PRO A 17 -3.72 -13.04 8.75
CA PRO A 17 -3.58 -12.58 10.13
C PRO A 17 -2.19 -12.90 10.70
N SER A 18 -1.50 -11.88 11.23
CA SER A 18 -0.20 -12.09 11.88
C SER A 18 -0.32 -12.86 13.20
N LYS A 19 0.77 -13.48 13.67
CA LYS A 19 0.82 -14.11 14.99
C LYS A 19 0.51 -13.10 16.11
N ARG A 20 0.98 -11.86 15.97
CA ARG A 20 0.74 -10.77 16.93
C ARG A 20 -0.75 -10.40 16.97
N LEU A 21 -1.41 -10.31 15.81
CA LEU A 21 -2.84 -10.05 15.73
C LEU A 21 -3.63 -11.16 16.43
N LYS A 22 -3.35 -12.43 16.10
CA LYS A 22 -4.04 -13.59 16.71
C LYS A 22 -3.90 -13.59 18.24
N ALA A 23 -2.71 -13.28 18.76
CA ALA A 23 -2.49 -13.15 20.19
C ALA A 23 -3.31 -12.00 20.80
N ALA A 24 -3.28 -10.81 20.20
CA ALA A 24 -4.01 -9.65 20.69
C ALA A 24 -5.53 -9.86 20.73
N LEU A 25 -6.09 -10.51 19.70
CA LEU A 25 -7.52 -10.88 19.65
C LEU A 25 -7.88 -11.90 20.73
N THR A 26 -7.04 -12.93 20.93
CA THR A 26 -7.24 -13.95 21.98
C THR A 26 -7.23 -13.34 23.38
N GLU A 27 -6.31 -12.42 23.62
CA GLU A 27 -6.18 -11.69 24.89
C GLU A 27 -7.24 -10.58 25.05
N ARG A 28 -8.11 -10.38 24.04
CA ARG A 28 -9.12 -9.29 23.97
C ARG A 28 -8.52 -7.90 24.20
N ARG A 29 -7.27 -7.71 23.80
CA ARG A 29 -6.59 -6.41 23.88
C ARG A 29 -7.09 -5.50 22.78
N ARG A 30 -8.14 -4.70 23.04
CA ARG A 30 -8.64 -3.68 22.10
C ARG A 30 -8.15 -2.28 22.50
N GLY A 31 -7.98 -1.41 21.51
CA GLY A 31 -7.62 0.00 21.72
C GLY A 31 -6.15 0.27 22.06
N ILE A 32 -5.30 -0.76 22.12
CA ILE A 32 -3.85 -0.59 22.24
C ILE A 32 -3.31 -0.17 20.88
N LYS A 33 -2.53 0.91 20.84
CA LYS A 33 -1.78 1.33 19.66
C LYS A 33 -0.40 0.70 19.72
N TYR A 34 -0.08 -0.11 18.72
CA TYR A 34 1.21 -0.80 18.60
C TYR A 34 2.11 -0.05 17.63
N THR A 35 1.55 0.42 16.51
CA THR A 35 2.28 1.25 15.55
C THR A 35 2.06 2.72 15.89
N LEU A 36 3.18 3.44 16.10
CA LEU A 36 3.19 4.84 16.50
C LEU A 36 4.03 5.65 15.51
N PRO A 37 3.52 5.82 14.27
CA PRO A 37 4.26 6.47 13.22
C PRO A 37 4.29 7.98 13.44
N GLY A 38 5.40 8.58 13.06
CA GLY A 38 5.53 10.03 12.96
C GLY A 38 6.78 10.36 12.16
N MET A 39 6.68 11.40 11.33
CA MET A 39 7.80 11.86 10.54
C MET A 39 8.98 12.21 11.43
N LYS A 40 10.17 11.86 10.96
CA LYS A 40 11.44 12.14 11.65
C LYS A 40 12.26 13.21 10.94
N TYR A 41 11.94 13.50 9.68
CA TYR A 41 12.62 14.50 8.88
C TYR A 41 11.64 15.43 8.17
N GLU A 42 11.91 16.73 8.26
CA GLU A 42 11.34 17.71 7.35
C GLU A 42 12.20 17.80 6.10
N PHE A 43 11.55 17.77 4.94
CA PHE A 43 12.23 18.04 3.69
C PHE A 43 12.28 19.55 3.45
N ASN A 44 13.18 20.23 4.18
CA ASN A 44 13.48 21.65 4.02
C ASN A 44 14.33 21.94 2.75
N GLY A 45 13.99 21.27 1.64
CA GLY A 45 14.62 21.43 0.32
C GLY A 45 14.10 22.63 -0.48
N ILE A 46 13.39 23.57 0.15
CA ILE A 46 12.80 24.75 -0.50
C ILE A 46 13.90 25.79 -0.79
N LYS A 47 14.81 25.46 -1.72
CA LYS A 47 15.61 26.49 -2.38
C LYS A 47 15.25 26.64 -3.86
N GLU A 48 14.76 25.58 -4.51
CA GLU A 48 14.35 25.62 -5.92
C GLU A 48 13.18 24.64 -6.16
N MET A 49 11.96 25.01 -5.73
CA MET A 49 10.74 24.38 -6.26
C MET A 49 10.18 25.24 -7.38
N SER A 50 9.59 24.61 -8.40
CA SER A 50 8.90 25.38 -9.43
C SER A 50 7.73 26.18 -8.84
N PRO A 51 7.35 27.31 -9.47
CA PRO A 51 6.15 28.06 -9.08
C PRO A 51 4.88 27.20 -9.17
N GLU A 52 4.84 26.26 -10.11
CA GLU A 52 3.74 25.32 -10.30
C GLU A 52 3.64 24.35 -9.12
N ALA A 53 4.75 23.70 -8.74
CA ALA A 53 4.77 22.81 -7.58
C ALA A 53 4.37 23.54 -6.28
N SER A 54 4.83 24.78 -6.11
CA SER A 54 4.46 25.62 -4.96
C SER A 54 2.96 25.95 -4.92
N THR A 55 2.35 26.13 -6.10
CA THR A 55 0.91 26.39 -6.22
C THR A 55 0.10 25.13 -5.89
N ILE A 56 0.52 23.98 -6.41
CA ILE A 56 -0.11 22.68 -6.12
C ILE A 56 -0.03 22.39 -4.62
N LEU A 57 1.14 22.63 -3.99
CA LEU A 57 1.34 22.38 -2.56
C LEU A 57 0.38 23.18 -1.67
N LYS A 58 0.18 24.46 -1.98
CA LYS A 58 -0.74 25.33 -1.23
C LYS A 58 -2.18 24.92 -1.46
N LYS A 59 -2.57 24.72 -2.72
CA LYS A 59 -3.96 24.40 -3.06
C LYS A 59 -4.40 23.03 -2.53
N SER A 60 -3.51 22.03 -2.59
CA SER A 60 -3.92 20.63 -2.49
C SER A 60 -3.69 20.00 -1.13
N PHE A 61 -2.96 20.63 -0.20
CA PHE A 61 -2.54 20.01 1.07
C PHE A 61 -2.72 20.89 2.31
N GLU A 62 -3.65 21.84 2.27
CA GLU A 62 -4.03 22.65 3.45
C GLU A 62 -5.07 21.94 4.34
N THR A 63 -5.81 20.99 3.80
CA THR A 63 -6.84 20.20 4.49
C THR A 63 -6.70 18.72 4.15
N ILE A 64 -7.28 17.86 5.00
CA ILE A 64 -7.47 16.44 4.68
C ILE A 64 -8.70 16.32 3.79
N ASP A 65 -8.46 16.19 2.49
CA ASP A 65 -9.43 15.91 1.45
C ASP A 65 -8.76 14.88 0.53
N GLU A 66 -9.16 13.62 0.65
CA GLU A 66 -8.43 12.50 0.05
C GLU A 66 -8.32 12.64 -1.48
N ASP A 67 -9.38 13.13 -2.12
CA ASP A 67 -9.45 13.32 -3.56
C ASP A 67 -8.53 14.44 -4.03
N MET A 68 -8.60 15.59 -3.36
CA MET A 68 -7.76 16.74 -3.66
C MET A 68 -6.29 16.44 -3.36
N ASN A 69 -6.00 15.84 -2.21
CA ASN A 69 -4.66 15.44 -1.81
C ASN A 69 -4.06 14.46 -2.83
N TRP A 70 -4.82 13.42 -3.22
CA TRP A 70 -4.34 12.46 -4.22
C TRP A 70 -4.06 13.12 -5.57
N ASN A 71 -4.99 13.93 -6.07
CA ASN A 71 -4.82 14.62 -7.35
C ASN A 71 -3.60 15.55 -7.33
N GLY A 72 -3.36 16.24 -6.21
CA GLY A 72 -2.17 17.05 -6.00
C GLY A 72 -0.87 16.23 -6.02
N LEU A 73 -0.83 15.10 -5.30
CA LEU A 73 0.34 14.21 -5.29
C LEU A 73 0.62 13.65 -6.69
N LYS A 74 -0.43 13.20 -7.39
CA LYS A 74 -0.32 12.70 -8.76
C LYS A 74 0.27 13.75 -9.69
N GLN A 75 -0.24 14.98 -9.65
CA GLN A 75 0.28 16.08 -10.47
C GLN A 75 1.78 16.32 -10.22
N LEU A 76 2.20 16.38 -8.95
CA LEU A 76 3.62 16.57 -8.60
C LEU A 76 4.49 15.40 -9.07
N ILE A 77 3.99 14.16 -8.96
CA ILE A 77 4.74 12.97 -9.39
C ILE A 77 4.86 12.93 -10.92
N ASP A 78 3.76 13.18 -11.64
CA ASP A 78 3.72 13.19 -13.11
C ASP A 78 4.61 14.30 -13.69
N SER A 79 4.66 15.46 -13.03
CA SER A 79 5.52 16.60 -13.41
C SER A 79 6.99 16.42 -12.98
N ARG A 80 7.34 15.28 -12.36
CA ARG A 80 8.69 14.96 -11.84
C ARG A 80 9.16 15.87 -10.70
N GLU A 81 8.22 16.53 -10.03
CA GLU A 81 8.45 17.37 -8.85
C GLU A 81 8.50 16.50 -7.58
N HIS A 82 9.37 15.49 -7.56
CA HIS A 82 9.38 14.45 -6.52
C HIS A 82 9.69 14.99 -5.13
N LEU A 83 10.55 16.02 -5.01
CA LEU A 83 10.81 16.68 -3.73
C LEU A 83 9.58 17.41 -3.19
N ALA A 84 8.83 18.08 -4.07
CA ALA A 84 7.56 18.70 -3.69
C ALA A 84 6.51 17.62 -3.35
N ALA A 85 6.52 16.47 -4.02
CA ALA A 85 5.64 15.35 -3.64
C ALA A 85 5.99 14.83 -2.23
N VAL A 86 7.27 14.70 -1.87
CA VAL A 86 7.68 14.34 -0.50
C VAL A 86 7.16 15.38 0.51
N GLU A 87 7.29 16.66 0.22
CA GLU A 87 6.74 17.74 1.06
C GLU A 87 5.21 17.64 1.18
N GLY A 88 4.52 17.36 0.07
CA GLY A 88 3.07 17.13 0.04
C GLY A 88 2.65 15.99 0.95
N THR A 89 3.34 14.83 0.89
CA THR A 89 3.07 13.72 1.83
C THR A 89 3.28 14.15 3.28
N GLY A 90 4.30 14.95 3.56
CA GLY A 90 4.58 15.42 4.91
C GLY A 90 3.54 16.38 5.47
N LYS A 91 2.99 17.27 4.62
CA LYS A 91 1.86 18.13 4.99
C LYS A 91 0.63 17.30 5.35
N ILE A 92 0.27 16.32 4.53
CA ILE A 92 -0.87 15.43 4.80
C ILE A 92 -0.66 14.66 6.11
N LEU A 93 0.51 14.03 6.31
CA LEU A 93 0.82 13.31 7.54
C LEU A 93 0.79 14.21 8.78
N THR A 94 1.24 15.46 8.66
CA THR A 94 1.16 16.44 9.75
C THR A 94 -0.28 16.75 10.12
N LEU A 95 -1.15 16.97 9.14
CA LEU A 95 -2.58 17.17 9.35
C LEU A 95 -3.27 15.93 9.96
N LEU A 96 -2.79 14.72 9.65
CA LEU A 96 -3.21 13.46 10.27
C LEU A 96 -2.60 13.22 11.66
N GLY A 97 -1.82 14.15 12.22
CA GLY A 97 -1.21 14.04 13.53
C GLY A 97 0.03 13.14 13.58
N GLN A 98 0.61 12.82 12.42
CA GLN A 98 1.80 11.97 12.22
C GLN A 98 3.00 12.80 11.69
N GLY A 99 2.97 14.11 11.93
CA GLY A 99 4.05 15.01 11.55
C GLY A 99 5.31 14.88 12.41
N MET A 100 6.22 15.83 12.26
CA MET A 100 7.43 15.92 13.07
C MET A 100 7.10 15.93 14.57
N ASP A 101 7.99 15.33 15.36
CA ASP A 101 7.88 15.18 16.83
C ASP A 101 6.68 14.37 17.33
N LYS A 102 5.91 13.78 16.40
CA LYS A 102 4.81 12.85 16.71
C LYS A 102 5.24 11.39 16.69
N SER A 103 6.48 11.10 16.30
CA SER A 103 7.05 9.75 16.35
C SER A 103 6.95 9.18 17.77
N GLY A 104 6.46 7.93 17.89
CA GLY A 104 6.24 7.30 19.20
C GLY A 104 5.03 7.83 19.98
N ARG A 105 4.25 8.76 19.42
CA ARG A 105 2.97 9.20 20.02
C ARG A 105 1.81 8.46 19.38
N SER A 106 0.74 8.31 20.15
CA SER A 106 -0.51 7.72 19.66
C SER A 106 -1.08 8.57 18.53
N SER A 107 -1.25 7.95 17.37
CA SER A 107 -1.94 8.49 16.21
C SER A 107 -2.90 7.45 15.65
N THR A 108 -3.90 7.90 14.91
CA THR A 108 -4.85 6.99 14.25
C THR A 108 -4.26 6.60 12.90
N LEU A 109 -4.16 5.29 12.66
CA LEU A 109 -3.86 4.72 11.37
C LEU A 109 -5.16 4.34 10.67
N ASN A 110 -5.25 4.67 9.41
CA ASN A 110 -6.30 4.25 8.49
C ASN A 110 -5.67 3.94 7.12
N PRO A 111 -6.41 3.29 6.19
CA PRO A 111 -5.88 2.95 4.87
C PRO A 111 -5.29 4.15 4.13
N PHE A 112 -5.97 5.30 4.15
CA PHE A 112 -5.48 6.53 3.52
C PHE A 112 -4.10 6.95 4.05
N SER A 113 -3.92 7.02 5.37
CA SER A 113 -2.63 7.39 5.99
C SER A 113 -1.50 6.43 5.62
N LEU A 114 -1.81 5.13 5.51
CA LEU A 114 -0.82 4.11 5.14
C LEU A 114 -0.45 4.18 3.65
N GLU A 115 -1.38 4.59 2.79
CA GLU A 115 -1.09 4.88 1.38
C GLU A 115 -0.17 6.10 1.25
N ILE A 116 -0.41 7.16 2.04
CA ILE A 116 0.48 8.33 2.08
C ILE A 116 1.89 7.94 2.55
N TRP A 117 2.01 7.08 3.57
CA TRP A 117 3.30 6.51 3.98
C TRP A 117 3.95 5.68 2.87
N SER A 118 3.18 4.87 2.14
CA SER A 118 3.67 4.10 0.99
C SER A 118 4.29 5.02 -0.08
N ILE A 119 3.59 6.09 -0.45
CA ILE A 119 4.06 7.09 -1.41
C ILE A 119 5.32 7.77 -0.91
N ARG A 120 5.32 8.21 0.36
CA ARG A 120 6.48 8.84 0.97
C ARG A 120 7.71 7.94 0.91
N PHE A 121 7.57 6.67 1.28
CA PHE A 121 8.68 5.72 1.29
C PHE A 121 9.23 5.45 -0.11
N GLN A 122 8.36 5.25 -1.08
CA GLN A 122 8.75 5.06 -2.49
C GLN A 122 9.43 6.30 -3.06
N LEU A 123 8.97 7.51 -2.72
CA LEU A 123 9.64 8.76 -3.12
C LEU A 123 11.02 8.90 -2.48
N LEU A 124 11.14 8.65 -1.17
CA LEU A 124 12.44 8.68 -0.48
C LEU A 124 13.41 7.65 -1.08
N PHE A 125 12.92 6.44 -1.36
CA PHE A 125 13.70 5.40 -2.03
C PHE A 125 14.17 5.85 -3.42
N GLY A 126 13.27 6.37 -4.26
CA GLY A 126 13.61 6.86 -5.60
C GLY A 126 14.59 8.05 -5.59
N LEU A 127 14.51 8.90 -4.57
CA LEU A 127 15.44 10.01 -4.33
C LEU A 127 16.75 9.57 -3.63
N LYS A 128 16.92 8.27 -3.35
CA LYS A 128 18.07 7.66 -2.67
C LYS A 128 18.32 8.21 -1.26
N LYS A 129 17.24 8.59 -0.58
CA LYS A 129 17.20 9.11 0.79
C LYS A 129 17.04 7.97 1.78
N PHE A 130 17.98 7.02 1.72
CA PHE A 130 17.87 5.74 2.42
C PHE A 130 17.96 5.89 3.94
N THR A 131 18.76 6.84 4.43
CA THR A 131 18.86 7.10 5.87
C THR A 131 17.51 7.55 6.43
N GLU A 132 16.87 8.52 5.77
CA GLU A 132 15.58 9.06 6.17
C GLU A 132 14.48 7.99 6.05
N LEU A 133 14.48 7.23 4.95
CA LEU A 133 13.57 6.12 4.72
C LEU A 133 13.66 5.05 5.81
N LEU A 134 14.87 4.54 6.08
CA LEU A 134 15.08 3.46 7.05
C LEU A 134 14.71 3.90 8.46
N ASP A 135 15.01 5.15 8.82
CA ASP A 135 14.68 5.66 10.14
C ASP A 135 13.16 5.86 10.29
N GLU A 136 12.43 6.35 9.28
CA GLU A 136 10.96 6.45 9.34
C GLU A 136 10.27 5.08 9.31
N MET A 137 10.85 4.08 8.63
CA MET A 137 10.32 2.71 8.62
C MET A 137 10.33 2.03 10.00
N THR A 138 11.21 2.46 10.92
CA THR A 138 11.35 1.80 12.23
C THR A 138 10.03 1.71 13.01
N SER A 139 9.16 2.72 12.91
CA SER A 139 7.84 2.72 13.57
C SER A 139 6.92 1.61 13.10
N PHE A 140 7.14 1.07 11.89
CA PHE A 140 6.32 0.04 11.26
C PHE A 140 6.81 -1.38 11.50
N GLU A 141 8.00 -1.55 12.10
CA GLU A 141 8.59 -2.84 12.47
C GLU A 141 8.62 -3.85 11.32
N GLU A 142 7.79 -4.90 11.37
CA GLU A 142 7.66 -5.95 10.35
C GLU A 142 6.32 -5.86 9.59
N LEU A 143 5.59 -4.75 9.70
CA LEU A 143 4.24 -4.56 9.15
C LEU A 143 3.24 -5.63 9.62
N ASP A 144 3.44 -6.15 10.84
CA ASP A 144 2.68 -7.25 11.41
C ASP A 144 2.00 -6.90 12.75
N ALA A 145 2.08 -5.62 13.15
CA ALA A 145 1.46 -5.12 14.37
C ALA A 145 -0.08 -5.24 14.29
N PRO A 146 -0.77 -5.56 15.41
CA PRO A 146 -2.22 -5.82 15.40
C PRO A 146 -3.06 -4.66 14.85
N ASP A 147 -2.71 -3.42 15.19
CA ASP A 147 -3.46 -2.23 14.78
C ASP A 147 -3.30 -1.85 13.29
N LEU A 148 -2.51 -2.61 12.54
CA LEU A 148 -2.40 -2.54 11.07
C LEU A 148 -3.40 -3.45 10.34
N PHE A 149 -4.24 -4.18 11.07
CA PHE A 149 -5.23 -5.11 10.52
C PHE A 149 -6.64 -4.63 10.78
N PHE A 150 -7.55 -4.89 9.83
CA PHE A 150 -8.95 -4.49 9.96
C PHE A 150 -9.63 -5.19 11.14
N GLN A 151 -9.37 -6.49 11.33
CA GLN A 151 -9.96 -7.32 12.39
C GLN A 151 -9.70 -6.75 13.79
N TYR A 152 -8.65 -5.95 13.97
CA TYR A 152 -8.32 -5.35 15.26
C TYR A 152 -9.27 -4.22 15.67
N HIS A 153 -9.86 -3.54 14.67
CA HIS A 153 -10.76 -2.40 14.86
C HIS A 153 -12.23 -2.81 14.65
N ASP A 154 -12.47 -3.73 13.70
CA ASP A 154 -13.79 -4.20 13.33
C ASP A 154 -13.73 -5.72 13.03
N GLU A 155 -14.41 -6.52 13.85
CA GLU A 155 -14.40 -7.99 13.73
C GLU A 155 -15.09 -8.49 12.46
N LEU A 156 -15.87 -7.65 11.77
CA LEU A 156 -16.56 -8.01 10.53
C LEU A 156 -15.67 -7.83 9.29
N LYS A 157 -14.50 -7.22 9.42
CA LYS A 157 -13.59 -6.95 8.30
C LYS A 157 -12.32 -7.78 8.43
N GLU A 158 -11.91 -8.38 7.32
CA GLU A 158 -10.68 -9.15 7.26
C GLU A 158 -9.60 -8.47 6.40
N GLY A 159 -8.35 -8.79 6.70
CA GLY A 159 -7.17 -8.33 5.97
C GLY A 159 -6.36 -7.26 6.68
N SER A 160 -5.31 -6.80 6.01
CA SER A 160 -4.40 -5.76 6.48
C SER A 160 -4.68 -4.44 5.79
N MET A 161 -4.66 -3.35 6.55
CA MET A 161 -4.72 -1.99 5.99
C MET A 161 -3.43 -1.59 5.26
N ILE A 162 -2.36 -2.40 5.38
CA ILE A 162 -1.07 -2.13 4.74
C ILE A 162 -1.16 -2.45 3.25
N PRO A 163 -1.00 -1.44 2.36
CA PRO A 163 -1.00 -1.69 0.94
C PRO A 163 0.21 -2.53 0.53
N PHE A 164 0.05 -3.37 -0.49
CA PHE A 164 1.13 -4.22 -1.00
C PHE A 164 2.37 -3.41 -1.43
N SER A 165 2.16 -2.21 -1.98
CA SER A 165 3.22 -1.27 -2.34
C SER A 165 4.11 -0.90 -1.15
N LEU A 166 3.52 -0.71 0.03
CA LEU A 166 4.26 -0.42 1.27
C LEU A 166 5.08 -1.63 1.71
N ARG A 167 4.52 -2.85 1.60
CA ARG A 167 5.26 -4.09 1.91
C ARG A 167 6.49 -4.26 1.03
N MET A 168 6.35 -3.98 -0.27
CA MET A 168 7.42 -4.09 -1.26
C MET A 168 8.57 -3.12 -0.96
N VAL A 169 8.27 -1.82 -0.84
CA VAL A 169 9.32 -0.82 -0.55
C VAL A 169 9.95 -1.05 0.82
N HIS A 170 9.18 -1.52 1.81
CA HIS A 170 9.69 -1.84 3.15
C HIS A 170 10.64 -3.05 3.18
N ALA A 171 10.45 -4.02 2.28
CA ALA A 171 11.39 -5.13 2.11
C ALA A 171 12.63 -4.69 1.31
N GLU A 172 12.43 -3.95 0.22
CA GLU A 172 13.51 -3.52 -0.68
C GLU A 172 14.47 -2.53 -0.01
N ALA A 173 13.96 -1.59 0.77
CA ALA A 173 14.77 -0.58 1.47
C ALA A 173 15.84 -1.17 2.38
N LEU A 174 15.62 -2.37 2.93
CA LEU A 174 16.59 -3.03 3.81
C LEU A 174 17.90 -3.42 3.11
N VAL A 175 17.91 -3.53 1.77
CA VAL A 175 19.15 -3.75 1.01
C VAL A 175 20.14 -2.60 1.23
N HIS A 176 19.62 -1.40 1.53
CA HIS A 176 20.41 -0.21 1.84
C HIS A 176 20.67 -0.04 3.35
N SER A 177 20.26 -0.99 4.18
CA SER A 177 20.55 -1.00 5.62
C SER A 177 21.89 -1.70 5.90
N PRO A 178 22.45 -1.57 7.12
CA PRO A 178 23.61 -2.36 7.56
C PRO A 178 23.35 -3.88 7.61
N LEU A 179 22.10 -4.33 7.44
CA LEU A 179 21.66 -5.71 7.58
C LEU A 179 20.94 -6.20 6.30
N PRO A 180 21.60 -6.23 5.13
CA PRO A 180 20.96 -6.56 3.85
C PRO A 180 20.40 -7.99 3.78
N SER A 181 20.91 -8.92 4.59
CA SER A 181 20.33 -10.27 4.69
C SER A 181 18.90 -10.28 5.23
N GLN A 182 18.51 -9.27 6.00
CA GLN A 182 17.12 -9.10 6.43
C GLN A 182 16.20 -8.74 5.26
N ALA A 183 16.71 -8.07 4.23
CA ALA A 183 15.93 -7.81 3.02
C ALA A 183 15.51 -9.12 2.34
N MET A 184 16.47 -10.05 2.16
CA MET A 184 16.20 -11.38 1.61
C MET A 184 15.17 -12.13 2.46
N GLY A 185 15.34 -12.17 3.79
CA GLY A 185 14.37 -12.81 4.68
C GLY A 185 12.97 -12.19 4.63
N ARG A 186 12.86 -10.86 4.44
CA ARG A 186 11.55 -10.20 4.25
C ARG A 186 10.94 -10.52 2.89
N VAL A 187 11.71 -10.51 1.81
CA VAL A 187 11.23 -10.85 0.46
C VAL A 187 10.79 -12.32 0.41
N GLU A 188 11.57 -13.25 0.97
CA GLU A 188 11.21 -14.66 1.08
C GLU A 188 9.91 -14.84 1.88
N ARG A 189 9.73 -14.09 2.96
CA ARG A 189 8.48 -14.11 3.73
C ARG A 189 7.31 -13.55 2.92
N LEU A 190 7.47 -12.44 2.20
CA LEU A 190 6.42 -11.89 1.34
C LEU A 190 6.01 -12.91 0.27
N ILE A 191 6.98 -13.56 -0.38
CA ILE A 191 6.72 -14.63 -1.33
C ILE A 191 6.00 -15.79 -0.64
N SER A 192 6.51 -16.24 0.51
CA SER A 192 5.92 -17.34 1.29
C SER A 192 4.50 -17.03 1.74
N ASP A 193 4.20 -15.81 2.17
CA ASP A 193 2.87 -15.41 2.63
C ASP A 193 1.88 -15.42 1.47
N VAL A 194 2.30 -14.89 0.32
CA VAL A 194 1.52 -14.91 -0.93
C VAL A 194 1.32 -16.33 -1.44
N THR A 195 2.31 -17.23 -1.31
CA THR A 195 2.20 -18.62 -1.79
C THR A 195 1.47 -19.55 -0.83
N THR A 196 1.71 -19.43 0.48
CA THR A 196 1.15 -20.33 1.51
C THR A 196 -0.32 -20.03 1.79
N HIS A 197 -0.70 -18.76 1.76
CA HIS A 197 -2.09 -18.35 1.95
C HIS A 197 -2.78 -18.10 0.60
N SER A 198 -2.21 -18.64 -0.49
CA SER A 198 -2.69 -18.40 -1.83
C SER A 198 -4.10 -18.92 -2.03
N ASP A 199 -4.53 -20.00 -1.37
CA ASP A 199 -5.94 -20.46 -1.45
C ASP A 199 -6.90 -19.43 -0.86
N PHE A 200 -6.59 -18.87 0.31
CA PHE A 200 -7.38 -17.80 0.92
C PHE A 200 -7.43 -16.57 0.00
N VAL A 201 -6.28 -16.14 -0.51
CA VAL A 201 -6.20 -14.96 -1.37
C VAL A 201 -6.89 -15.20 -2.73
N VAL A 202 -6.74 -16.38 -3.33
CA VAL A 202 -7.40 -16.78 -4.59
C VAL A 202 -8.92 -16.80 -4.40
N THR A 203 -9.43 -17.49 -3.38
CA THR A 203 -10.87 -17.58 -3.12
C THR A 203 -11.48 -16.21 -2.87
N SER A 204 -10.83 -15.37 -2.04
CA SER A 204 -11.32 -14.02 -1.79
C SER A 204 -11.26 -13.12 -3.04
N ILE A 205 -10.27 -13.29 -3.93
CA ILE A 205 -10.22 -12.59 -5.23
C ILE A 205 -11.34 -13.06 -6.16
N GLU A 206 -11.61 -14.38 -6.22
CA GLU A 206 -12.69 -14.96 -7.02
C GLU A 206 -14.07 -14.44 -6.58
N GLU A 207 -14.31 -14.35 -5.27
CA GLU A 207 -15.54 -13.79 -4.69
C GLU A 207 -15.71 -12.32 -5.09
N LEU A 208 -14.69 -11.48 -4.85
CA LEU A 208 -14.72 -10.05 -5.20
C LEU A 208 -14.92 -9.82 -6.70
N ARG A 209 -14.27 -10.62 -7.55
CA ARG A 209 -14.36 -10.53 -9.02
C ARG A 209 -15.79 -10.73 -9.53
N SER A 210 -16.60 -11.52 -8.83
CA SER A 210 -18.00 -11.77 -9.20
C SER A 210 -18.89 -10.54 -9.01
N GLU A 211 -18.56 -9.69 -8.04
CA GLU A 211 -19.33 -8.50 -7.65
C GLU A 211 -18.76 -7.19 -8.23
N ALA A 212 -17.52 -7.22 -8.73
CA ALA A 212 -16.78 -6.08 -9.28
C ALA A 212 -17.25 -5.62 -10.67
N ASP A 213 -16.99 -4.35 -11.01
CA ASP A 213 -17.26 -3.80 -12.34
C ASP A 213 -16.33 -4.38 -13.42
N GLU A 214 -16.59 -4.09 -14.70
CA GLU A 214 -15.82 -4.68 -15.81
C GLU A 214 -14.32 -4.36 -15.73
N LYS A 215 -13.96 -3.13 -15.33
CA LYS A 215 -12.55 -2.71 -15.28
C LYS A 215 -11.83 -3.37 -14.10
N GLU A 216 -12.46 -3.35 -12.93
CA GLU A 216 -11.98 -4.01 -11.72
C GLU A 216 -11.86 -5.52 -11.92
N ARG A 217 -12.85 -6.13 -12.58
CA ARG A 217 -12.85 -7.55 -12.94
C ARG A 217 -11.65 -7.91 -13.80
N GLN A 218 -11.29 -7.09 -14.79
CA GLN A 218 -10.10 -7.32 -15.61
C GLN A 218 -8.82 -7.26 -14.78
N ASP A 219 -8.67 -6.24 -13.92
CA ASP A 219 -7.51 -6.09 -13.04
C ASP A 219 -7.38 -7.27 -12.05
N LEU A 220 -8.50 -7.70 -11.47
CA LEU A 220 -8.61 -8.88 -10.60
C LEU A 220 -8.23 -10.17 -11.35
N SER A 221 -8.68 -10.31 -12.60
CA SER A 221 -8.39 -11.47 -13.44
C SER A 221 -6.89 -11.54 -13.79
N PHE A 222 -6.24 -10.42 -14.08
CA PHE A 222 -4.78 -10.39 -14.27
C PHE A 222 -4.01 -10.74 -13.00
N LEU A 223 -4.45 -10.24 -11.84
CA LEU A 223 -3.84 -10.63 -10.57
C LEU A 223 -4.00 -12.13 -10.32
N LEU A 224 -5.21 -12.65 -10.49
CA LEU A 224 -5.53 -14.06 -10.29
C LEU A 224 -4.69 -14.96 -11.20
N ALA A 225 -4.58 -14.61 -12.49
CA ALA A 225 -3.70 -15.31 -13.42
C ALA A 225 -2.23 -15.28 -12.99
N ARG A 226 -1.73 -14.13 -12.51
CA ARG A 226 -0.36 -14.05 -11.96
C ARG A 226 -0.19 -14.92 -10.71
N MET A 227 -1.20 -15.00 -9.85
CA MET A 227 -1.17 -15.87 -8.67
C MET A 227 -1.13 -17.35 -9.03
N TYR A 228 -1.93 -17.78 -10.00
CA TYR A 228 -1.86 -19.15 -10.53
C TYR A 228 -0.49 -19.45 -11.17
N LEU A 229 0.08 -18.52 -11.95
CA LEU A 229 1.43 -18.68 -12.50
C LEU A 229 2.51 -18.79 -11.41
N ILE A 230 2.40 -18.01 -10.33
CA ILE A 230 3.29 -18.13 -9.16
C ILE A 230 3.17 -19.52 -8.51
N ARG A 231 2.00 -20.16 -8.60
CA ARG A 231 1.74 -21.53 -8.14
C ARG A 231 2.11 -22.60 -9.16
N SER A 232 2.67 -22.23 -10.32
CA SER A 232 2.89 -23.15 -11.45
C SER A 232 1.61 -23.84 -11.94
N GLN A 233 0.45 -23.18 -11.74
CA GLN A 233 -0.86 -23.58 -12.23
C GLN A 233 -1.15 -22.86 -13.55
N GLU A 234 -0.49 -23.31 -14.61
CA GLU A 234 -0.56 -22.64 -15.92
C GLU A 234 -1.94 -22.78 -16.58
N ASP A 235 -2.63 -23.91 -16.36
CA ASP A 235 -3.94 -24.18 -16.95
C ASP A 235 -5.01 -23.22 -16.39
N GLU A 236 -5.05 -23.05 -15.07
CA GLU A 236 -5.95 -22.12 -14.38
C GLU A 236 -5.64 -20.66 -14.73
N ALA A 237 -4.36 -20.29 -14.83
CA ALA A 237 -3.96 -18.97 -15.29
C ALA A 237 -4.46 -18.69 -16.72
N LEU A 238 -4.34 -19.67 -17.63
CA LEU A 238 -4.80 -19.56 -19.00
C LEU A 238 -6.32 -19.46 -19.09
N GLU A 239 -7.06 -20.19 -18.26
CA GLU A 239 -8.51 -20.11 -18.19
C GLU A 239 -8.98 -18.69 -17.82
N VAL A 240 -8.43 -18.12 -16.76
CA VAL A 240 -8.74 -16.74 -16.33
C VAL A 240 -8.39 -15.71 -17.41
N LEU A 241 -7.23 -15.85 -18.08
CA LEU A 241 -6.81 -14.92 -19.13
C LEU A 241 -7.69 -15.00 -20.39
N LYS A 242 -8.26 -16.17 -20.71
CA LYS A 242 -9.19 -16.34 -21.84
C LYS A 242 -10.50 -15.61 -21.62
N GLU A 243 -10.99 -15.58 -20.37
CA GLU A 243 -12.20 -14.84 -20.01
C GLU A 243 -12.01 -13.33 -20.24
N ILE A 244 -10.82 -12.79 -19.96
CA ILE A 244 -10.48 -11.38 -20.22
C ILE A 244 -10.33 -11.10 -21.73
N SER A 245 -9.79 -12.06 -22.47
CA SER A 245 -9.50 -11.93 -23.90
C SER A 245 -10.71 -12.13 -24.81
N SER A 246 -11.89 -12.36 -24.23
CA SER A 246 -13.14 -12.57 -24.96
C SER A 246 -14.09 -11.35 -24.97
N PRO A 247 -13.68 -10.13 -25.38
CA PRO A 247 -14.66 -9.13 -25.78
C PRO A 247 -15.00 -9.33 -27.28
N ASP A 248 -16.24 -9.72 -27.58
CA ASP A 248 -16.87 -9.61 -28.90
C ASP A 248 -16.30 -10.42 -30.10
N GLU A 249 -16.25 -11.75 -30.02
CA GLU A 249 -16.08 -12.62 -31.22
C GLU A 249 -17.34 -13.40 -31.63
N GLN A 250 -18.53 -13.00 -31.16
CA GLN A 250 -19.81 -13.65 -31.53
C GLN A 250 -20.80 -12.79 -32.33
N LEU A 251 -20.42 -11.60 -32.82
CA LEU A 251 -21.32 -10.73 -33.62
C LEU A 251 -20.96 -10.56 -35.11
N THR A 252 -20.04 -11.34 -35.66
CA THR A 252 -19.65 -11.21 -37.08
C THR A 252 -19.46 -12.54 -37.80
N LEU A 253 -20.30 -13.55 -37.57
CA LEU A 253 -20.42 -14.70 -38.47
C LEU A 253 -21.87 -15.19 -38.59
N GLN A 254 -22.76 -14.31 -39.05
CA GLN A 254 -23.92 -14.68 -39.87
C GLN A 254 -24.03 -13.69 -41.03
N GLN A 255 -23.28 -13.95 -42.09
CA GLN A 255 -23.65 -13.61 -43.46
C GLN A 255 -24.04 -14.89 -44.18
#